data_AF-A0A4Y2J0Q5-F1
#
_entry.id   AF-A0A4Y2J0Q5-F1
#
_cell.length_a   1.000
_cell.length_b   1.000
_cell.length_c   1.000
_cell.angle_alpha   90.00
_cell.angle_beta   90.00
_cell.angle_gamma   90.00
#
_symmetry.space_group_name_H-M   'P 1'
#
loop_
_entity.id
_entity.type
_entity.pdbx_description
1 polymer ?
#
loop_
_entity_poly.entity_id
_entity_poly.type
_entity_poly.pdbx_seq_one_letter_code
_entity_poly.pdbx_strand_id
1 'polypeptide(L)'
;MILHRAATWAYPLTARQLNSIQRKFLLNITGAYSTTPSATQQVIEGIIPLHIKEEQEAANVRTARLCKKSNYNNINFNANIYEDGTTSTIFHPAIFQ
;
A
#
# COMPACT_ATOMS: atom_id res chain seq x y z
N MET A 1 23.64 61.47 -1.20
CA MET A 1 22.72 60.65 -2.01
C MET A 1 22.99 59.15 -1.83
N ILE A 2 23.02 58.66 -0.57
CA ILE A 2 23.24 57.23 -0.24
C ILE A 2 22.19 56.77 0.80
N LEU A 3 21.80 57.68 1.70
CA LEU A 3 20.82 57.41 2.76
C LEU A 3 19.44 56.96 2.26
N HIS A 4 18.94 57.53 1.16
CA HIS A 4 17.63 57.18 0.60
C HIS A 4 17.58 55.73 0.08
N ARG A 5 18.71 55.17 -0.35
CA ARG A 5 18.78 53.81 -0.90
C ARG A 5 18.83 52.74 0.19
N ALA A 6 19.36 53.07 1.38
CA ALA A 6 19.35 52.15 2.52
C ALA A 6 17.95 52.02 3.14
N ALA A 7 17.19 53.13 3.19
CA ALA A 7 15.84 53.14 3.74
C ALA A 7 14.84 52.28 2.94
N THR A 8 15.03 52.12 1.63
CA THR A 8 14.17 51.26 0.79
C THR A 8 14.40 49.77 1.02
N TRP A 9 15.55 49.37 1.57
CA TRP A 9 15.85 47.96 1.90
C TRP A 9 15.34 47.54 3.29
N ALA A 10 15.11 48.50 4.18
CA ALA A 10 14.69 48.26 5.56
C ALA A 10 13.17 48.32 5.75
N TYR A 11 12.36 48.25 4.67
CA TYR A 11 10.92 48.30 4.82
C TYR A 11 10.41 47.00 5.45
N PRO A 12 9.86 47.03 6.67
CA PRO A 12 9.38 45.82 7.32
C PRO A 12 8.22 45.25 6.52
N LEU A 13 8.20 43.92 6.36
CA LEU A 13 7.09 43.23 5.73
C LEU A 13 5.80 43.54 6.49
N THR A 14 4.77 43.93 5.74
CA THR A 14 3.46 44.17 6.33
C THR A 14 2.85 42.85 6.81
N ALA A 15 1.97 42.91 7.82
CA ALA A 15 1.24 41.73 8.30
C ALA A 15 0.51 40.97 7.17
N ARG A 16 0.02 41.70 6.15
CA ARG A 16 -0.62 41.11 4.96
C ARG A 16 0.35 40.28 4.11
N GLN A 17 1.59 40.74 3.94
CA GLN A 17 2.62 40.00 3.21
C GLN A 17 3.06 38.74 3.97
N LEU A 18 3.26 38.86 5.28
CA LEU A 18 3.56 37.74 6.17
C LEU A 18 2.46 36.67 6.10
N ASN A 19 1.19 37.06 6.24
CA ASN A 19 0.06 36.14 6.12
C ASN A 19 -0.01 35.49 4.74
N SER A 20 0.31 36.22 3.67
CA SER A 20 0.31 35.65 2.32
C SER A 20 1.40 34.58 2.14
N ILE A 21 2.58 34.79 2.73
CA ILE A 21 3.69 33.82 2.69
C ILE A 21 3.32 32.58 3.51
N GLN A 22 2.86 32.78 4.75
CA GLN A 22 2.45 31.69 5.64
C GLN A 22 1.31 30.85 5.04
N ARG A 23 0.28 31.50 4.48
CA ARG A 23 -0.85 30.82 3.85
C ARG A 23 -0.42 29.96 2.66
N LYS A 24 0.51 30.43 1.82
CA LYS A 24 0.99 29.67 0.67
C LYS A 24 1.71 28.39 1.10
N PHE A 25 2.52 28.47 2.17
CA PHE A 25 3.17 27.31 2.75
C PHE A 25 2.17 26.30 3.30
N LEU A 26 1.18 26.77 4.07
CA LEU A 26 0.12 25.92 4.62
C LEU A 26 -0.68 25.22 3.51
N LEU A 27 -1.07 25.94 2.46
CA LEU A 27 -1.79 25.37 1.32
C LEU A 27 -0.98 24.29 0.60
N ASN A 28 0.33 24.47 0.45
CA ASN A 28 1.19 23.47 -0.18
C ASN A 28 1.27 22.17 0.64
N ILE A 29 1.35 22.31 1.97
CA ILE A 29 1.32 21.17 2.90
C ILE A 29 -0.04 20.47 2.82
N THR A 30 -1.14 21.20 2.94
CA THR A 30 -2.48 20.63 2.86
C THR A 30 -2.69 19.93 1.52
N GLY A 31 -2.27 20.55 0.41
CA GLY A 31 -2.33 19.95 -0.92
C GLY A 31 -1.56 18.63 -1.02
N ALA A 32 -0.33 18.59 -0.50
CA ALA A 32 0.50 17.38 -0.51
C ALA A 32 -0.10 16.23 0.30
N TYR A 33 -0.70 16.52 1.46
CA TYR A 33 -1.40 15.51 2.26
C TYR A 33 -2.74 15.10 1.62
N SER A 34 -3.48 16.03 0.99
CA SER A 34 -4.72 15.73 0.28
C SER A 34 -4.52 14.89 -0.98
N THR A 35 -3.36 14.97 -1.63
CA THR A 35 -3.00 14.09 -2.77
C THR A 35 -2.40 12.76 -2.34
N THR A 36 -2.15 12.57 -1.03
CA THR A 36 -1.68 11.31 -0.44
C THR A 36 -2.69 10.67 0.53
N PRO A 37 -3.96 10.35 0.15
CA PRO A 37 -4.87 9.68 1.07
C PRO A 37 -4.79 8.16 0.94
N SER A 38 -4.89 7.60 -0.27
CA SER A 38 -5.32 6.20 -0.40
C SER A 38 -4.32 5.17 0.14
N ALA A 39 -3.06 5.24 -0.27
CA ALA A 39 -2.06 4.28 0.19
C ALA A 39 -1.71 4.46 1.67
N THR A 40 -1.54 5.70 2.12
CA THR A 40 -1.23 6.01 3.53
C THR A 40 -2.39 5.67 4.46
N GLN A 41 -3.63 5.92 4.04
CA GLN A 41 -4.82 5.56 4.80
C GLN A 41 -5.01 4.04 4.86
N GLN A 42 -4.77 3.31 3.77
CA GLN A 42 -4.78 1.84 3.79
C GLN A 42 -3.76 1.29 4.80
N VAL A 43 -2.56 1.86 4.87
CA VAL A 43 -1.55 1.45 5.87
C VAL A 43 -2.02 1.75 7.30
N ILE A 44 -2.63 2.92 7.56
CA ILE A 44 -3.13 3.30 8.89
C ILE A 44 -4.32 2.42 9.32
N GLU A 45 -5.21 2.12 8.38
CA GLU A 45 -6.39 1.27 8.61
C GLU A 45 -6.04 -0.22 8.69
N GLY A 46 -4.77 -0.59 8.48
CA GLY A 46 -4.33 -1.99 8.42
C GLY A 46 -4.89 -2.76 7.22
N ILE A 47 -5.41 -2.04 6.22
CA ILE A 47 -5.94 -2.62 4.98
C ILE A 47 -4.75 -2.98 4.09
N ILE A 48 -4.66 -4.27 3.77
CA ILE A 48 -3.64 -4.78 2.85
C ILE A 48 -3.89 -4.19 1.45
N PRO A 49 -2.89 -3.52 0.82
CA PRO A 49 -3.00 -3.01 -0.54
C PRO A 49 -3.43 -4.08 -1.55
N LEU A 50 -4.22 -3.67 -2.55
CA LEU A 50 -4.82 -4.59 -3.52
C LEU A 50 -3.79 -5.48 -4.25
N HIS A 51 -2.68 -4.91 -4.71
CA HIS A 51 -1.65 -5.67 -5.42
C HIS A 51 -1.04 -6.79 -4.55
N ILE A 52 -0.87 -6.54 -3.25
CA ILE A 52 -0.35 -7.51 -2.28
C ILE A 52 -1.35 -8.67 -2.12
N LYS A 53 -2.65 -8.35 -2.06
CA LYS A 53 -3.72 -9.34 -1.99
C LYS A 53 -3.82 -10.18 -3.27
N GLU A 54 -3.73 -9.54 -4.44
CA GLU A 54 -3.77 -10.21 -5.74
C GLU A 54 -2.58 -11.17 -5.92
N GLU A 55 -1.37 -10.79 -5.51
CA GLU A 55 -0.20 -11.67 -5.55
C GLU A 55 -0.37 -12.91 -4.65
N GLN A 56 -0.89 -12.71 -3.44
CA GLN A 56 -1.19 -13.79 -2.51
C GLN A 56 -2.27 -14.75 -3.07
N GLU A 57 -3.32 -14.20 -3.67
CA GLU A 57 -4.39 -14.99 -4.29
C GLU A 57 -3.89 -15.74 -5.53
N ALA A 58 -3.03 -15.13 -6.35
CA ALA A 58 -2.40 -15.79 -7.48
C ALA A 58 -1.51 -16.96 -7.06
N ALA A 59 -0.74 -16.81 -5.98
CA ALA A 59 0.04 -17.90 -5.39
C ALA A 59 -0.87 -19.05 -4.95
N ASN A 60 -1.95 -18.74 -4.24
CA ASN A 60 -2.94 -19.72 -3.79
C ASN A 60 -3.60 -20.46 -4.96
N VAL A 61 -4.05 -19.75 -5.99
CA VAL A 61 -4.68 -20.33 -7.18
C VAL A 61 -3.69 -21.24 -7.93
N ARG A 62 -2.42 -20.82 -8.05
CA ARG A 62 -1.37 -21.64 -8.68
C ARG A 62 -1.13 -22.94 -7.90
N THR A 63 -1.14 -22.89 -6.58
CA THR A 63 -0.92 -24.08 -5.77
C THR A 63 -2.15 -24.98 -5.70
N ALA A 64 -3.34 -24.43 -5.46
CA ALA A 64 -4.56 -25.21 -5.32
C ALA A 64 -5.12 -25.74 -6.65
N ARG A 65 -5.13 -24.93 -7.71
CA ARG A 65 -5.73 -25.33 -9.00
C ARG A 65 -4.75 -25.95 -9.97
N LEU A 66 -3.52 -25.47 -10.00
CA LEU A 66 -2.50 -25.95 -10.93
C LEU A 66 -1.56 -26.98 -10.29
N CYS A 67 -1.70 -27.26 -8.99
CA CYS A 67 -0.82 -28.15 -8.22
C CYS A 67 0.66 -27.74 -8.33
N LYS A 68 0.93 -26.44 -8.54
CA LYS A 68 2.28 -25.91 -8.69
C LYS A 68 2.75 -25.29 -7.38
N LYS A 69 3.97 -25.65 -6.98
CA LYS A 69 4.67 -24.97 -5.90
C LYS A 69 4.77 -23.48 -6.21
N SER A 70 4.38 -22.64 -5.26
CA SER A 70 4.51 -21.18 -5.38
C SER A 70 5.12 -20.59 -4.11
N ASN A 71 5.81 -19.47 -4.23
CA ASN A 71 6.40 -18.76 -3.09
C ASN A 71 5.79 -17.37 -3.03
N TYR A 72 5.40 -16.95 -1.84
CA TYR A 72 5.01 -15.58 -1.55
C TYR A 72 5.49 -15.20 -0.14
N ASN A 73 6.11 -14.04 0.00
CA ASN A 73 6.63 -13.52 1.28
C ASN A 73 7.47 -14.54 2.09
N ASN A 74 8.36 -15.29 1.41
CA ASN A 74 9.18 -16.36 2.00
C ASN A 74 8.38 -17.57 2.55
N ILE A 75 7.07 -17.62 2.30
CA ILE A 75 6.20 -18.77 2.57
C ILE A 75 6.10 -19.58 1.28
N ASN A 76 6.38 -20.88 1.41
CA ASN A 76 6.29 -21.80 0.30
C ASN A 76 4.96 -22.57 0.32
N PHE A 77 4.11 -22.28 -0.66
CA PHE A 77 2.84 -22.97 -0.89
C PHE A 77 3.11 -24.23 -1.70
N ASN A 78 2.88 -25.38 -1.08
CA ASN A 78 2.98 -26.69 -1.73
C ASN A 78 1.61 -27.36 -1.70
N ALA A 79 1.23 -28.05 -2.78
CA ALA A 79 -0.03 -28.79 -2.82
C ALA A 79 0.03 -30.02 -1.89
N ASN A 80 1.20 -30.68 -1.81
CA ASN A 80 1.37 -31.95 -1.10
C ASN A 80 1.24 -31.86 0.44
N ILE A 81 1.16 -30.67 1.02
CA ILE A 81 0.95 -30.47 2.47
C ILE A 81 -0.54 -30.35 2.84
N TYR A 82 -1.42 -30.16 1.86
CA TYR A 82 -2.88 -30.18 2.05
C TYR A 82 -3.50 -31.50 1.59
N GLU A 83 -2.79 -32.23 0.72
CA GLU A 83 -3.09 -33.60 0.28
C GLU A 83 -2.44 -34.64 1.23
N ASP A 84 -2.53 -34.46 2.56
CA ASP A 84 -2.31 -35.62 3.44
C ASP A 84 -3.51 -36.55 3.21
N GLY A 85 -3.23 -37.65 2.51
CA GLY A 85 -4.20 -38.43 1.80
C GLY A 85 -5.34 -38.89 2.70
N THR A 86 -6.53 -38.33 2.47
CA THR A 86 -7.71 -39.17 2.63
C THR A 86 -7.53 -40.30 1.64
N THR A 87 -7.12 -41.45 2.19
CA THR A 87 -7.06 -42.73 1.51
C THR A 87 -8.51 -43.16 1.23
N SER A 88 -9.23 -42.37 0.44
CA SER A 88 -10.64 -42.49 0.10
C SER A 88 -10.82 -43.30 -1.20
N THR A 89 -9.78 -44.03 -1.62
CA THR A 89 -9.78 -44.79 -2.88
C THR A 89 -9.31 -46.24 -2.66
N ILE A 90 -9.54 -46.81 -1.48
CA ILE A 90 -9.35 -48.26 -1.28
C ILE A 90 -10.66 -49.04 -1.50
N PHE A 91 -11.83 -48.40 -1.41
CA PHE A 91 -13.10 -49.08 -1.62
C PHE A 91 -13.62 -48.83 -3.03
N HIS A 92 -13.29 -49.76 -3.94
CA HIS A 92 -13.93 -49.85 -5.24
C HIS A 92 -15.42 -50.24 -5.04
N PRO A 93 -16.39 -49.58 -5.70
CA PRO A 93 -17.83 -49.82 -5.49
C PRO A 93 -18.27 -51.28 -5.72
N ALA A 94 -17.49 -52.06 -6.48
CA ALA A 94 -17.76 -53.46 -6.77
C ALA A 94 -17.48 -54.44 -5.61
N ILE A 95 -17.01 -53.97 -4.45
CA ILE A 95 -16.72 -54.83 -3.29
C ILE A 95 -18.00 -55.21 -2.53
N PHE A 96 -19.12 -54.51 -2.77
CA PHE A 96 -20.40 -54.74 -2.08
C PHE A 96 -21.39 -55.59 -2.87
N GLN A 97 -20.93 -56.44 -3.80
CA GLN A 97 -21.79 -57.32 -4.60
C GLN A 97 -21.85 -58.74 -4.04
#